data_AF-A0AB34J7Z3-F1
#
_entry.id   AF-A0AB34J7Z3-F1
#
_cell.length_a   1.000
_cell.length_b   1.000
_cell.length_c   1.000
_cell.angle_alpha   90.00
_cell.angle_beta   90.00
_cell.angle_gamma   90.00
#
_symmetry.space_group_name_H-M   'P 1'
#
loop_
_entity.id
_entity.type
_entity.pdbx_description
1 polymer ?
#
loop_
_entity_poly.entity_id
_entity_poly.type
_entity_poly.pdbx_seq_one_letter_code
_entity_poly.pdbx_strand_id
1 'polypeptide(L)'
;MSTSSAQLSEDEAYARELAAQEFADASPPAPPPRRRTPARASAAHCAAARHRLALCFLCALELLGLAVLLLQQTDGGFPRDVDELRRRLEGFASFEEPWLHVTAAAAAFPLLGLAGALALLRPVLWMYCVFLLAAIVFRIYLLFEVSFEEGIACGQTAEQCRQELLLDEVLLSICITFDMQAMYEAARLSLCVDELQLYKSAEPLVATPAPRR
;
A
#
# COMPACT_ATOMS: atom_id res chain seq x y z
N MET A 1 -2.52 12.23 -81.95
CA MET A 1 -1.70 11.26 -81.18
C MET A 1 -1.02 12.03 -80.06
N SER A 2 -1.69 12.23 -78.92
CA SER A 2 -1.20 13.10 -77.83
C SER A 2 -1.61 12.55 -76.46
N THR A 3 -1.25 11.30 -76.15
CA THR A 3 -1.56 10.66 -74.86
C THR A 3 -0.31 10.21 -74.09
N SER A 4 0.89 10.42 -74.63
CA SER A 4 2.13 9.83 -74.08
C SER A 4 2.74 10.58 -72.89
N SER A 5 2.58 11.92 -72.79
CA SER A 5 3.24 12.69 -71.72
C SER A 5 2.48 12.69 -70.39
N ALA A 6 1.17 12.43 -70.40
CA ALA A 6 0.37 12.41 -69.18
C ALA A 6 0.63 11.12 -68.36
N GLN A 7 0.78 9.98 -69.06
CA GLN A 7 1.03 8.67 -68.44
C GLN A 7 2.38 8.61 -67.72
N LEU A 8 3.43 9.22 -68.29
CA LEU A 8 4.74 9.30 -67.65
C LEU A 8 4.72 10.08 -66.32
N SER A 9 3.83 11.06 -66.15
CA SER A 9 3.73 11.83 -64.89
C SER A 9 3.01 11.07 -63.79
N GLU A 10 2.06 10.20 -64.14
CA GLU A 10 1.31 9.37 -63.20
C GLU A 10 2.18 8.23 -62.67
N ASP A 11 3.00 7.62 -63.52
CA ASP A 11 3.95 6.57 -63.12
C ASP A 11 5.05 7.11 -62.17
N GLU A 12 5.54 8.34 -62.39
CA GLU A 12 6.50 8.97 -61.47
C GLU A 12 5.87 9.35 -60.13
N ALA A 13 4.60 9.78 -60.13
CA ALA A 13 3.87 10.08 -58.91
C ALA A 13 3.64 8.80 -58.09
N TYR A 14 3.24 7.71 -58.75
CA TYR A 14 3.02 6.42 -58.11
C TYR A 14 4.31 5.83 -57.52
N ALA A 15 5.44 5.92 -58.24
CA ALA A 15 6.73 5.44 -57.75
C ALA A 15 7.23 6.22 -56.51
N ARG A 16 6.95 7.54 -56.45
CA ARG A 16 7.28 8.36 -55.28
C ARG A 16 6.42 8.03 -54.06
N GLU A 17 5.15 7.73 -54.28
CA GLU A 17 4.23 7.34 -53.21
C GLU A 17 4.61 5.98 -52.62
N LEU A 18 4.98 5.02 -53.46
CA LEU A 18 5.46 3.70 -53.03
C LEU A 18 6.74 3.79 -52.19
N ALA A 19 7.71 4.62 -52.62
CA ALA A 19 8.95 4.83 -51.89
C ALA A 19 8.74 5.55 -50.54
N ALA A 20 7.77 6.46 -50.46
CA ALA A 20 7.40 7.11 -49.20
C ALA A 20 6.73 6.13 -48.22
N GLN A 21 5.95 5.18 -48.74
CA GLN A 21 5.31 4.14 -47.95
C GLN A 21 6.32 3.12 -47.40
N GLU A 22 7.32 2.74 -48.21
CA GLU A 22 8.39 1.82 -47.80
C GLU A 22 9.30 2.43 -46.70
N PHE A 23 9.53 3.75 -46.74
CA PHE A 23 10.21 4.47 -45.66
C PHE A 23 9.35 4.65 -44.41
N ALA A 24 8.02 4.67 -44.54
CA ALA A 24 7.10 4.75 -43.39
C ALA A 24 6.95 3.38 -42.68
N ASP A 25 7.06 2.28 -43.43
CA ASP A 25 7.06 0.90 -42.88
C ASP A 25 8.40 0.47 -42.30
N ALA A 26 9.47 1.23 -42.55
CA ALA A 26 10.75 1.07 -41.87
C ALA A 26 10.62 1.52 -40.40
N SER A 27 10.06 0.64 -39.58
CA SER A 27 9.98 0.81 -38.13
C SER A 27 11.37 1.18 -37.58
N PRO A 28 11.48 2.22 -36.73
CA PRO A 28 12.76 2.60 -36.16
C PRO A 28 13.38 1.39 -35.44
N PRO A 29 14.71 1.20 -35.51
CA PRO A 29 15.36 0.08 -34.85
C PRO A 29 14.97 0.08 -33.38
N ALA A 30 14.47 -1.07 -32.91
CA ALA A 30 14.06 -1.22 -31.52
C ALA A 30 15.21 -0.74 -30.61
N PRO A 31 14.94 0.12 -29.61
CA PRO A 31 15.98 0.60 -28.73
C PRO A 31 16.72 -0.59 -28.11
N PRO A 32 18.05 -0.54 -28.01
CA PRO A 32 18.82 -1.67 -27.47
C PRO A 32 18.31 -2.01 -26.06
N PRO A 33 18.24 -3.31 -25.70
CA PRO A 33 17.82 -3.69 -24.37
C PRO A 33 18.76 -3.02 -23.35
N ARG A 34 18.21 -2.10 -22.55
CA ARG A 34 18.96 -1.40 -21.49
C ARG A 34 19.63 -2.47 -20.62
N ARG A 35 20.96 -2.59 -20.69
CA ARG A 35 21.76 -3.41 -19.76
C ARG A 35 21.45 -2.95 -18.34
N ARG A 36 20.62 -3.72 -17.63
CA ARG A 36 20.29 -3.45 -16.23
C ARG A 36 21.51 -3.83 -15.38
N THR A 37 22.07 -2.86 -14.66
CA THR A 37 23.31 -3.05 -13.90
C THR A 37 23.04 -3.76 -12.58
N PRO A 38 23.94 -4.62 -12.10
CA PRO A 38 23.82 -5.31 -10.80
C PRO A 38 23.69 -4.34 -9.61
N ALA A 39 24.22 -3.11 -9.75
CA ALA A 39 24.07 -2.04 -8.76
C ALA A 39 22.61 -1.57 -8.55
N ARG A 40 21.74 -1.67 -9.57
CA ARG A 40 20.31 -1.36 -9.41
C ARG A 40 19.56 -2.47 -8.70
N ALA A 41 19.94 -3.73 -8.94
CA ALA A 41 19.35 -4.87 -8.24
C ALA A 41 19.69 -4.82 -6.75
N SER A 42 20.94 -4.52 -6.36
CA SER A 42 21.32 -4.40 -4.94
C SER A 42 20.62 -3.24 -4.24
N ALA A 43 20.42 -2.11 -4.92
CA ALA A 43 19.65 -0.99 -4.40
C ALA A 43 18.17 -1.34 -4.15
N ALA A 44 17.54 -2.08 -5.06
CA ALA A 44 16.15 -2.54 -4.90
C ALA A 44 15.97 -3.50 -3.71
N HIS A 45 16.93 -4.41 -3.48
CA HIS A 45 16.91 -5.30 -2.31
C HIS A 45 17.05 -4.52 -0.99
N CYS A 46 17.96 -3.53 -0.96
CA CYS A 46 18.16 -2.68 0.22
C CYS A 46 16.93 -1.80 0.52
N ALA A 47 16.30 -1.25 -0.53
CA ALA A 47 15.04 -0.50 -0.40
C ALA A 47 13.90 -1.40 0.12
N ALA A 48 13.71 -2.59 -0.45
CA ALA A 48 12.69 -3.54 -0.01
C ALA A 48 12.88 -3.96 1.45
N ALA A 49 14.13 -4.18 1.90
CA ALA A 49 14.42 -4.52 3.30
C ALA A 49 14.03 -3.38 4.27
N ARG A 50 14.26 -2.12 3.91
CA ARG A 50 13.85 -0.97 4.72
C ARG A 50 12.33 -0.86 4.82
N HIS A 51 11.63 -0.95 3.69
CA HIS A 51 10.16 -0.89 3.65
C HIS A 51 9.52 -2.04 4.44
N ARG A 52 10.12 -3.23 4.41
CA ARG A 52 9.70 -4.36 5.26
C ARG A 52 9.81 -4.07 6.74
N LEU A 53 10.94 -3.56 7.20
CA LEU A 53 11.15 -3.25 8.62
C LEU A 53 10.19 -2.14 9.08
N ALA A 54 10.00 -1.10 8.25
CA ALA A 54 9.04 -0.05 8.51
C ALA A 54 7.61 -0.61 8.64
N LEU A 55 7.20 -1.48 7.71
CA LEU A 55 5.87 -2.10 7.76
C LEU A 55 5.70 -3.01 8.98
N CYS A 56 6.72 -3.80 9.35
CA CYS A 56 6.67 -4.62 10.56
C CYS A 56 6.47 -3.76 11.82
N PHE A 57 7.17 -2.62 11.90
CA PHE A 57 7.02 -1.69 13.01
C PHE A 57 5.63 -1.05 13.03
N LEU A 58 5.10 -0.64 11.88
CA LEU A 58 3.76 -0.04 11.76
C LEU A 58 2.65 -1.04 12.10
N CYS A 59 2.75 -2.30 11.65
CA CYS A 59 1.80 -3.34 12.04
C CYS A 59 1.84 -3.60 13.56
N ALA A 60 3.02 -3.52 14.19
CA ALA A 60 3.13 -3.65 15.65
C ALA A 60 2.46 -2.48 16.38
N LEU A 61 2.59 -1.25 15.86
CA LEU A 61 1.89 -0.08 16.39
C LEU A 61 0.38 -0.16 16.18
N GLU A 62 -0.10 -0.67 15.04
CA GLU A 62 -1.53 -0.91 14.80
C GLU A 62 -2.10 -1.92 15.79
N LEU A 63 -1.40 -3.03 16.06
CA LEU A 63 -1.80 -4.00 17.07
C LEU A 63 -1.81 -3.40 18.47
N LEU A 64 -0.84 -2.55 18.80
CA LEU A 64 -0.82 -1.81 20.07
C LEU A 64 -2.00 -0.85 20.16
N GLY A 65 -2.32 -0.11 19.09
CA GLY A 65 -3.48 0.78 19.02
C GLY A 65 -4.80 0.04 19.17
N LEU A 66 -4.94 -1.14 18.54
CA LEU A 66 -6.11 -2.00 18.73
C LEU A 66 -6.23 -2.50 20.18
N ALA A 67 -5.11 -2.90 20.80
CA ALA A 67 -5.12 -3.30 22.22
C ALA A 67 -5.55 -2.14 23.13
N VAL A 68 -5.10 -0.92 22.81
CA VAL A 68 -5.49 0.31 23.52
C VAL A 68 -6.99 0.60 23.37
N LEU A 69 -7.52 0.55 22.15
CA LEU A 69 -8.95 0.78 21.88
C LEU A 69 -9.82 -0.26 22.60
N LEU A 70 -9.38 -1.53 22.59
CA LEU A 70 -10.00 -2.63 23.32
C LEU A 70 -10.05 -2.34 24.83
N LEU A 71 -8.96 -1.81 25.41
CA LEU A 71 -8.92 -1.42 26.83
C LEU A 71 -9.84 -0.23 27.14
N GLN A 72 -10.00 0.72 26.22
CA GLN A 72 -10.91 1.86 26.40
C GLN A 72 -12.37 1.42 26.47
N GLN A 73 -12.77 0.41 25.68
CA GLN A 73 -14.16 -0.06 25.68
C GLN A 73 -14.60 -0.74 26.97
N THR A 74 -13.68 -1.35 27.72
CA THR A 74 -14.05 -2.12 28.92
C THR A 74 -14.58 -1.31 30.09
N ASP A 75 -14.31 0.00 30.19
CA ASP A 75 -14.70 0.82 31.34
C ASP A 75 -14.68 2.34 31.03
N GLY A 76 -14.91 2.75 29.78
CA GLY A 76 -15.14 4.16 29.41
C GLY A 76 -13.93 5.09 29.46
N GLY A 77 -12.72 4.61 29.13
CA GLY A 77 -11.53 5.48 29.03
C GLY A 77 -10.20 4.75 29.23
N PHE A 78 -9.09 5.47 29.20
CA PHE A 78 -7.75 4.89 29.41
C PHE A 78 -7.53 4.54 30.90
N PRO A 79 -6.93 3.38 31.23
CA PRO A 79 -6.57 3.07 32.61
C PRO A 79 -5.60 4.12 33.17
N ARG A 80 -5.85 4.58 34.39
CA ARG A 80 -5.09 5.65 35.06
C ARG A 80 -3.84 5.11 35.76
N ASP A 81 -3.85 3.82 36.09
CA ASP A 81 -2.73 3.12 36.75
C ASP A 81 -2.60 1.65 36.30
N VAL A 82 -1.49 1.01 36.71
CA VAL A 82 -1.15 -0.36 36.34
C VAL A 82 -2.10 -1.39 36.98
N ASP A 83 -2.64 -1.09 38.16
CA ASP A 83 -3.55 -1.99 38.87
C ASP A 83 -4.95 -2.00 38.23
N GLU A 84 -5.38 -0.86 37.68
CA GLU A 84 -6.58 -0.73 36.85
C GLU A 84 -6.40 -1.45 35.52
N LEU A 85 -5.26 -1.27 34.84
CA LEU A 85 -4.94 -2.01 33.61
C LEU A 85 -4.98 -3.52 33.85
N ARG A 86 -4.39 -4.01 34.95
CA ARG A 86 -4.39 -5.44 35.30
C ARG A 86 -5.80 -5.96 35.53
N ARG A 87 -6.62 -5.25 36.29
CA ARG A 87 -8.03 -5.63 36.55
C ARG A 87 -8.85 -5.70 35.26
N ARG A 88 -8.69 -4.73 34.35
CA ARG A 88 -9.37 -4.73 33.04
C ARG A 88 -8.91 -5.87 32.14
N LEU A 89 -7.62 -6.21 32.14
CA LEU A 89 -7.08 -7.36 31.41
C LEU A 89 -7.61 -8.70 31.94
N GLU A 90 -7.76 -8.83 33.26
CA GLU A 90 -8.34 -10.03 33.89
C GLU A 90 -9.85 -10.16 33.57
N GLY A 91 -10.58 -9.03 33.47
CA GLY A 91 -11.99 -9.00 33.05
C GLY A 91 -12.22 -9.23 31.55
N PHE A 92 -11.19 -9.03 30.71
CA PHE A 92 -11.24 -9.22 29.25
C PHE A 92 -11.59 -10.66 28.86
N ALA A 93 -11.23 -11.65 29.69
CA ALA A 93 -11.48 -13.06 29.44
C ALA A 93 -12.97 -13.45 29.53
N SER A 94 -13.82 -12.59 30.09
CA SER A 94 -15.26 -12.83 30.28
C SER A 94 -16.19 -12.02 29.37
N PHE A 95 -15.65 -11.23 28.43
CA PHE A 95 -16.46 -10.39 27.55
C PHE A 95 -17.10 -11.21 26.41
N GLU A 96 -18.41 -11.45 26.50
CA GLU A 96 -19.24 -12.04 25.43
C GLU A 96 -19.83 -10.97 24.48
N GLU A 97 -19.10 -9.89 24.22
CA GLU A 97 -19.62 -8.84 23.32
C GLU A 97 -19.33 -9.13 21.84
N PRO A 98 -20.32 -8.93 20.95
CA PRO A 98 -20.15 -9.19 19.52
C PRO A 98 -19.07 -8.32 18.86
N TRP A 99 -18.80 -7.14 19.43
CA TRP A 99 -17.75 -6.22 18.98
C TRP A 99 -16.35 -6.79 19.17
N LEU A 100 -16.14 -7.66 20.17
CA LEU A 100 -14.87 -8.34 20.42
C LEU A 100 -14.46 -9.19 19.21
N HIS A 101 -15.42 -9.89 18.60
CA HIS A 101 -15.16 -10.70 17.41
C HIS A 101 -14.80 -9.85 16.19
N VAL A 102 -15.44 -8.69 16.04
CA VAL A 102 -15.14 -7.74 14.96
C VAL A 102 -13.74 -7.17 15.12
N THR A 103 -13.36 -6.76 16.34
CA THR A 103 -12.02 -6.23 16.62
C THR A 103 -10.93 -7.29 16.54
N ALA A 104 -11.21 -8.52 17.00
CA ALA A 104 -10.31 -9.66 16.83
C ALA A 104 -10.13 -10.02 15.35
N ALA A 105 -11.19 -9.97 14.55
CA ALA A 105 -11.10 -10.15 13.11
C ALA A 105 -10.30 -9.01 12.45
N ALA A 106 -10.48 -7.77 12.92
CA ALA A 106 -9.69 -6.62 12.46
C ALA A 106 -8.18 -6.79 12.76
N ALA A 107 -7.82 -7.40 13.89
CA ALA A 107 -6.43 -7.72 14.23
C ALA A 107 -5.77 -8.74 13.30
N ALA A 108 -6.55 -9.53 12.54
CA ALA A 108 -6.00 -10.43 11.54
C ALA A 108 -5.40 -9.69 10.32
N PHE A 109 -5.83 -8.45 10.05
CA PHE A 109 -5.39 -7.70 8.87
C PHE A 109 -3.98 -7.12 8.99
N PRO A 110 -3.56 -6.55 10.14
CA PRO A 110 -2.14 -6.23 10.37
C PRO A 110 -1.24 -7.47 10.25
N LEU A 111 -1.70 -8.63 10.72
CA LEU A 111 -0.98 -9.90 10.56
C LEU A 111 -0.89 -10.34 9.09
N LEU A 112 -1.95 -10.10 8.32
CA LEU A 112 -1.96 -10.32 6.87
C LEU A 112 -0.95 -9.39 6.17
N GLY A 113 -0.87 -8.12 6.57
CA GLY A 113 0.14 -7.16 6.11
C GLY A 113 1.57 -7.63 6.41
N LEU A 114 1.80 -8.09 7.64
CA LEU A 114 3.07 -8.68 8.07
C LEU A 114 3.45 -9.91 7.22
N ALA A 115 2.51 -10.84 7.02
CA ALA A 115 2.71 -12.02 6.20
C ALA A 115 3.02 -11.65 4.74
N GLY A 116 2.28 -10.68 4.18
CA GLY A 116 2.51 -10.14 2.84
C GLY A 116 3.91 -9.54 2.69
N ALA A 117 4.36 -8.76 3.69
CA ALA A 117 5.71 -8.19 3.70
C ALA A 117 6.80 -9.27 3.81
N LEU A 118 6.66 -10.22 4.74
CA LEU A 118 7.65 -11.28 4.97
C LEU A 118 7.72 -12.31 3.83
N ALA A 119 6.62 -12.54 3.13
CA ALA A 119 6.59 -13.45 1.98
C ALA A 119 6.76 -12.74 0.62
N LEU A 120 6.82 -11.39 0.59
CA LEU A 120 6.83 -10.58 -0.65
C LEU A 120 5.65 -10.91 -1.58
N LEU A 121 4.48 -11.18 -1.01
CA LEU A 121 3.29 -11.54 -1.77
C LEU A 121 2.54 -10.26 -2.18
N ARG A 122 2.76 -9.83 -3.42
CA ARG A 122 2.09 -8.66 -4.02
C ARG A 122 0.57 -8.62 -3.80
N PRO A 123 -0.23 -9.67 -4.11
CA PRO A 123 -1.67 -9.59 -3.93
C PRO A 123 -2.08 -9.39 -2.46
N VAL A 124 -1.31 -9.95 -1.52
CA VAL A 124 -1.55 -9.78 -0.08
C VAL A 124 -1.27 -8.35 0.37
N LEU A 125 -0.20 -7.72 -0.13
CA LEU A 125 0.10 -6.32 0.13
C LEU A 125 -0.98 -5.39 -0.43
N TRP A 126 -1.53 -5.67 -1.62
CA TRP A 126 -2.64 -4.89 -2.18
C TRP A 126 -3.93 -5.06 -1.38
N MET A 127 -4.27 -6.27 -0.95
CA MET A 127 -5.41 -6.50 -0.06
C MET A 127 -5.25 -5.73 1.25
N TYR A 128 -4.05 -5.70 1.82
CA TYR A 128 -3.76 -4.90 3.02
C TYR A 128 -3.93 -3.40 2.76
N CYS A 129 -3.45 -2.86 1.63
CA CYS A 129 -3.70 -1.46 1.27
C CYS A 129 -5.21 -1.12 1.16
N VAL A 130 -6.01 -2.00 0.55
CA VAL A 130 -7.46 -1.79 0.43
C VAL A 130 -8.12 -1.79 1.81
N PHE A 131 -7.69 -2.70 2.69
CA PHE A 131 -8.12 -2.71 4.08
C PHE A 131 -7.76 -1.42 4.80
N LEU A 132 -6.50 -0.95 4.71
CA LEU A 132 -6.05 0.29 5.34
C LEU A 132 -6.85 1.50 4.83
N LEU A 133 -7.13 1.57 3.53
CA LEU A 133 -7.98 2.61 2.98
C LEU A 133 -9.39 2.59 3.58
N ALA A 134 -10.01 1.42 3.68
CA ALA A 134 -11.33 1.28 4.31
C ALA A 134 -11.29 1.67 5.80
N ALA A 135 -10.23 1.30 6.52
CA ALA A 135 -10.03 1.66 7.91
C ALA A 135 -9.85 3.18 8.09
N ILE A 136 -9.09 3.83 7.22
CA ILE A 136 -8.95 5.30 7.20
C ILE A 136 -10.30 5.97 6.97
N VAL A 137 -11.08 5.53 5.97
CA VAL A 137 -12.41 6.09 5.70
C VAL A 137 -13.34 5.92 6.90
N PHE A 138 -13.34 4.73 7.51
CA PHE A 138 -14.14 4.47 8.70
C PHE A 138 -13.73 5.34 9.89
N ARG A 139 -12.42 5.51 10.15
CA ARG A 139 -11.92 6.38 11.22
C ARG A 139 -12.23 7.85 10.97
N ILE A 140 -12.16 8.32 9.73
CA ILE A 140 -12.58 9.69 9.37
C ILE A 140 -14.09 9.86 9.61
N TYR A 141 -14.90 8.86 9.27
CA TYR A 141 -16.34 8.88 9.56
C TYR A 141 -16.62 8.96 11.07
N LEU A 142 -15.93 8.15 11.88
CA LEU A 142 -16.05 8.22 13.34
C LEU A 142 -15.64 9.58 13.89
N LEU A 143 -14.52 10.15 13.40
CA LEU A 143 -14.09 11.49 13.79
C LEU A 143 -15.18 12.53 13.48
N PHE A 144 -15.82 12.42 12.31
CA PHE A 144 -16.92 13.29 11.92
C PHE A 144 -18.14 13.15 12.83
N GLU A 145 -18.59 11.92 13.12
CA GLU A 145 -19.74 11.68 14.01
C GLU A 145 -19.48 12.22 15.42
N VAL A 146 -18.30 11.93 15.98
CA VAL A 146 -17.87 12.46 17.29
C VAL A 146 -17.90 13.99 17.30
N SER A 147 -17.27 14.64 16.31
CA SER A 147 -17.29 16.10 16.23
C SER A 147 -18.69 16.68 15.95
N PHE A 148 -19.60 15.94 15.29
CA PHE A 148 -20.95 16.38 14.97
C PHE A 148 -21.90 16.31 16.17
N GLU A 149 -21.97 15.18 16.86
CA GLU A 149 -22.84 14.98 18.03
C GLU A 149 -22.52 15.99 19.15
N GLU A 150 -21.26 16.39 19.25
CA GLU A 150 -20.80 17.33 20.27
C GLU A 150 -21.00 18.80 19.96
N GLY A 151 -21.05 19.16 18.68
CA GLY A 151 -21.52 20.48 18.27
C GLY A 151 -22.93 20.79 18.78
N ILE A 152 -23.68 19.76 19.17
CA ILE A 152 -25.07 19.82 19.62
C ILE A 152 -25.20 19.63 21.14
N ALA A 153 -24.36 18.80 21.78
CA ALA A 153 -24.56 18.35 23.16
C ALA A 153 -23.92 19.21 24.28
N CYS A 154 -23.09 20.21 23.97
CA CYS A 154 -22.36 20.97 25.00
C CYS A 154 -23.21 21.98 25.79
N GLY A 155 -23.91 21.47 26.81
CA GLY A 155 -24.59 22.27 27.82
C GLY A 155 -24.64 21.53 29.16
N GLN A 156 -23.55 21.56 29.95
CA GLN A 156 -23.54 21.83 31.41
C GLN A 156 -22.26 21.42 32.17
N THR A 157 -21.31 20.67 31.60
CA THR A 157 -19.95 20.50 32.18
C THR A 157 -18.89 20.42 31.07
N ALA A 158 -18.67 21.54 30.39
CA ALA A 158 -17.95 21.62 29.11
C ALA A 158 -16.43 21.38 29.20
N GLU A 159 -15.81 21.44 30.39
CA GLU A 159 -14.34 21.45 30.48
C GLU A 159 -13.72 20.04 30.56
N GLN A 160 -14.34 19.14 31.32
CA GLN A 160 -13.87 17.75 31.47
C GLN A 160 -14.22 16.88 30.26
N CYS A 161 -15.44 17.01 29.73
CA CYS A 161 -15.87 16.31 28.51
C CYS A 161 -14.97 16.65 27.32
N ARG A 162 -14.58 17.93 27.21
CA ARG A 162 -13.71 18.43 26.14
C ARG A 162 -12.27 17.89 26.21
N GLN A 163 -11.76 17.55 27.40
CA GLN A 163 -10.40 17.03 27.56
C GLN A 163 -10.29 15.56 27.17
N GLU A 164 -11.23 14.73 27.62
CA GLU A 164 -11.27 13.31 27.26
C GLU A 164 -11.50 13.15 25.76
N LEU A 165 -12.34 14.01 25.17
CA LEU A 165 -12.59 13.95 23.74
C LEU A 165 -11.44 14.43 22.86
N LEU A 166 -10.78 15.52 23.25
CA LEU A 166 -9.62 16.01 22.51
C LEU A 166 -8.51 14.96 22.51
N LEU A 167 -8.42 14.13 23.55
CA LEU A 167 -7.51 12.99 23.56
C LEU A 167 -7.92 11.92 22.54
N ASP A 168 -9.20 11.59 22.45
CA ASP A 168 -9.72 10.61 21.48
C ASP A 168 -9.60 11.09 20.03
N GLU A 169 -9.88 12.37 19.74
CA GLU A 169 -9.66 12.98 18.41
C GLU A 169 -8.18 12.98 18.01
N VAL A 170 -7.29 13.29 18.95
CA VAL A 170 -5.83 13.26 18.73
C VAL A 170 -5.38 11.81 18.48
N LEU A 171 -5.85 10.86 19.28
CA LEU A 171 -5.50 9.44 19.13
C LEU A 171 -5.98 8.91 17.77
N LEU A 172 -7.21 9.22 17.38
CA LEU A 172 -7.78 8.80 16.10
C LEU A 172 -7.02 9.41 14.92
N SER A 173 -6.61 10.67 15.02
CA SER A 173 -5.77 11.35 14.02
C SER A 173 -4.37 10.72 13.90
N ILE A 174 -3.76 10.33 15.02
CA ILE A 174 -2.48 9.59 15.04
C ILE A 174 -2.65 8.22 14.36
N CYS A 175 -3.72 7.49 14.67
CA CYS A 175 -4.00 6.21 14.02
C CYS A 175 -4.14 6.36 12.50
N ILE A 176 -4.91 7.34 12.01
CA ILE A 176 -5.05 7.62 10.58
C ILE A 176 -3.69 7.90 9.94
N THR A 177 -2.83 8.66 10.62
CA THR A 177 -1.47 8.96 10.13
C THR A 177 -0.62 7.70 10.00
N PHE A 178 -0.70 6.79 10.97
CA PHE A 178 -0.01 5.50 10.90
C PHE A 178 -0.56 4.60 9.79
N ASP A 179 -1.88 4.53 9.62
CA ASP A 179 -2.49 3.75 8.53
C ASP A 179 -2.03 4.28 7.15
N MET A 180 -1.99 5.61 6.98
CA MET A 180 -1.51 6.24 5.74
C MET A 180 -0.05 5.90 5.47
N GLN A 181 0.80 5.94 6.51
CA GLN A 181 2.20 5.56 6.37
C GLN A 181 2.34 4.07 6.04
N ALA A 182 1.58 3.19 6.70
CA ALA A 182 1.59 1.74 6.45
C ALA A 182 1.16 1.44 5.01
N MET A 183 0.14 2.13 4.51
CA MET A 183 -0.34 2.01 3.13
C MET A 183 0.73 2.48 2.13
N TYR A 184 1.41 3.59 2.39
CA TYR A 184 2.51 4.07 1.55
C TYR A 184 3.67 3.06 1.50
N GLU A 185 4.09 2.52 2.65
CA GLU A 185 5.16 1.54 2.74
C GLU A 185 4.79 0.21 2.06
N ALA A 186 3.55 -0.26 2.23
CA ALA A 186 3.02 -1.45 1.56
C ALA A 186 3.00 -1.29 0.02
N ALA A 187 2.52 -0.14 -0.46
CA ALA A 187 2.50 0.17 -1.89
C ALA A 187 3.91 0.23 -2.48
N ARG A 188 4.86 0.89 -1.79
CA ARG A 188 6.26 0.92 -2.22
C ARG A 188 6.90 -0.45 -2.21
N LEU A 189 6.66 -1.25 -1.17
CA LEU A 189 7.15 -2.62 -1.12
C LEU A 189 6.60 -3.45 -2.28
N SER A 190 5.31 -3.30 -2.62
CA SER A 190 4.71 -3.97 -3.78
C SER A 190 5.41 -3.59 -5.09
N LEU A 191 5.76 -2.32 -5.29
CA LEU A 191 6.49 -1.87 -6.48
C LEU A 191 7.91 -2.45 -6.51
N CYS A 192 8.59 -2.50 -5.37
CA CYS A 192 9.91 -3.13 -5.27
C CYS A 192 9.84 -4.64 -5.57
N VAL A 193 8.78 -5.34 -5.17
CA VAL A 193 8.58 -6.76 -5.51
C VAL A 193 8.50 -6.96 -7.02
N ASP A 194 7.79 -6.10 -7.75
CA ASP A 194 7.71 -6.17 -9.21
C ASP A 194 9.09 -6.00 -9.86
N GLU A 195 9.88 -5.03 -9.39
CA GLU A 195 11.25 -4.85 -9.86
C GLU A 195 12.11 -6.09 -9.60
N LEU A 196 12.04 -6.66 -8.39
CA LEU A 196 12.79 -7.86 -8.00
C LEU A 196 12.39 -9.09 -8.84
N GLN A 197 11.09 -9.29 -9.09
CA GLN A 197 10.59 -10.37 -9.94
C GLN A 197 11.08 -10.19 -11.38
N LEU A 198 11.07 -8.96 -11.90
CA LEU A 198 11.61 -8.61 -13.22
C LEU A 198 13.11 -8.88 -13.33
N TYR A 199 13.90 -8.64 -12.28
CA TYR A 199 15.33 -9.00 -12.26
C TYR A 199 15.53 -10.52 -12.27
N LYS A 200 14.75 -11.25 -11.45
CA LYS A 200 14.84 -12.72 -11.37
C LYS A 200 14.47 -13.41 -12.70
N SER A 201 13.54 -12.82 -13.46
CA SER A 201 13.13 -13.33 -14.77
C SER A 201 14.01 -12.83 -15.93
N ALA A 202 14.75 -11.74 -15.73
CA ALA A 202 15.70 -11.19 -16.71
C ALA A 202 17.11 -11.78 -16.59
N GLU A 203 17.40 -12.61 -15.58
CA GLU A 203 18.65 -13.36 -15.47
C GLU A 203 18.64 -14.42 -16.58
N PRO A 204 19.33 -14.20 -17.72
CA PRO A 204 19.33 -15.15 -18.81
C PRO A 204 20.13 -16.36 -18.36
N LEU A 205 19.84 -17.52 -18.93
CA LEU A 205 20.71 -18.69 -18.96
C LEU A 205 22.11 -18.28 -19.45
N VAL A 206 22.95 -17.73 -18.58
CA VAL A 206 24.35 -17.46 -18.86
C VAL A 206 25.05 -18.81 -18.83
N ALA A 207 25.03 -19.43 -20.00
CA ALA A 207 25.97 -20.41 -20.53
C ALA A 207 26.40 -21.49 -19.54
N THR A 208 25.71 -22.64 -19.59
CA THR A 208 26.42 -23.92 -19.45
C THR A 208 27.56 -23.88 -20.47
N PRO A 209 28.84 -23.84 -20.04
CA PRO A 209 29.94 -23.84 -20.99
C PRO A 209 29.83 -25.12 -21.81
N ALA A 210 29.78 -24.99 -23.13
CA ALA A 210 29.78 -26.14 -24.02
C ALA A 210 31.01 -27.02 -23.69
N PRO A 211 30.84 -28.35 -23.56
CA PRO A 211 31.95 -29.23 -23.23
C PRO A 211 33.03 -29.08 -24.29
N ARG A 212 34.24 -28.67 -23.87
CA ARG A 212 35.42 -28.66 -24.74
C ARG A 212 35.67 -30.10 -25.17
N ARG A 213 35.54 -30.38 -26.46
CA ARG A 213 36.06 -31.60 -27.09
C ARG A 213 37.54 -31.41 -27.40
#